data_AF-A0A932V2B5-F1
#
_entry.id   AF-A0A932V2B5-F1
#
_cell.length_a   1.000
_cell.length_b   1.000
_cell.length_c   1.000
_cell.angle_alpha   90.00
_cell.angle_beta   90.00
_cell.angle_gamma   90.00
#
_symmetry.space_group_name_H-M   'P 1'
#
loop_
_entity.id
_entity.type
_entity.pdbx_description
1 polymer ?
#
loop_
_entity_poly.entity_id
_entity_poly.type
_entity_poly.pdbx_seq_one_letter_code
_entity_poly.pdbx_strand_id
1 'polypeptide(L)'
;MKRASLVGLFCLVFATAALAKGGLQLEGTVTDVEVKEDTLSLLLTGALSFDIPTAPEDDPAREWRTLRVIVRQLPVRVAQWTVTPDPNRLPHPATFQETVDRAVQVATLGHVLVAGLDHPTISFSNLGEPLLIEGSRITVQDLTTLQAQSALPPSPAPTIQPPADRKSKKKPR
;
A
#
# COMPACT_ATOMS: atom_id res chain seq x y z
N MET A 1 18.92 46.40 -2.98
CA MET A 1 19.53 45.43 -2.06
C MET A 1 18.56 44.28 -1.87
N LYS A 2 19.06 43.05 -2.04
CA LYS A 2 18.30 41.83 -2.37
C LYS A 2 17.59 41.26 -1.14
N ARG A 3 16.26 41.11 -1.20
CA ARG A 3 15.50 40.20 -0.34
C ARG A 3 15.48 38.84 -1.02
N ALA A 4 16.45 38.00 -0.69
CA ALA A 4 16.51 36.62 -1.10
C ALA A 4 16.71 35.76 0.16
N SER A 5 16.21 34.53 0.13
CA SER A 5 16.36 33.48 1.14
C SER A 5 15.40 33.51 2.32
N LEU A 6 14.17 33.04 2.07
CA LEU A 6 13.49 32.12 3.02
C LEU A 6 12.46 31.19 2.33
N VAL A 7 12.66 30.84 1.06
CA VAL A 7 11.81 29.86 0.34
C VAL A 7 12.64 28.64 -0.13
N GLY A 8 13.96 28.66 0.09
CA GLY A 8 14.90 27.65 -0.41
C GLY A 8 15.29 26.56 0.59
N LEU A 9 14.49 26.30 1.63
CA LEU A 9 14.81 25.27 2.65
C LEU A 9 13.64 24.29 2.87
N PHE A 10 13.02 23.84 1.79
CA PHE A 10 12.06 22.72 1.83
C PHE A 10 12.33 21.63 0.77
N CYS A 11 13.33 21.80 -0.10
CA CYS A 11 13.57 20.91 -1.24
C CYS A 11 14.72 19.91 -1.07
N LEU A 12 15.33 19.72 0.11
CA LEU A 12 16.57 18.92 0.21
C LEU A 12 16.65 17.92 1.37
N VAL A 13 15.52 17.39 1.86
CA VAL A 13 15.54 16.30 2.88
C VAL A 13 14.63 15.12 2.54
N PHE A 14 13.88 15.14 1.43
CA PHE A 14 12.98 14.03 1.08
C PHE A 14 13.60 12.92 0.21
N ALA A 15 14.90 12.96 -0.08
CA ALA A 15 15.47 12.11 -1.14
C ALA A 15 16.10 10.77 -0.70
N THR A 16 16.38 10.47 0.57
CA THR A 16 17.23 9.29 0.87
C THR A 16 16.97 8.46 2.13
N ALA A 17 15.91 8.67 2.93
CA ALA A 17 15.76 7.89 4.17
C ALA A 17 14.32 7.50 4.61
N ALA A 18 13.34 7.45 3.70
CA ALA A 18 11.96 7.03 4.04
C ALA A 18 11.59 5.61 3.55
N LEU A 19 12.50 4.87 2.94
CA LEU A 19 12.18 3.72 2.09
C LEU A 19 12.01 2.36 2.79
N ALA A 20 12.06 2.26 4.13
CA ALA A 20 11.97 0.96 4.81
C ALA A 20 10.69 0.73 5.64
N LYS A 21 9.94 1.77 6.04
CA LYS A 21 8.72 1.62 6.87
C LYS A 21 7.61 2.65 6.63
N GLY A 22 7.87 3.74 5.90
CA GLY A 22 6.86 4.77 5.57
C GLY A 22 6.28 4.53 4.18
N GLY A 23 5.26 3.68 4.08
CA GLY A 23 4.63 3.33 2.81
C GLY A 23 3.78 4.49 2.29
N LEU A 24 4.03 4.93 1.05
CA LEU A 24 3.06 5.76 0.35
C LEU A 24 1.80 4.94 0.12
N GLN A 25 0.69 5.41 0.68
CA GLN A 25 -0.61 4.81 0.46
C GLN A 25 -1.48 5.73 -0.40
N LEU A 26 -2.07 5.16 -1.43
CA LEU A 26 -3.08 5.77 -2.28
C LEU A 26 -4.45 5.30 -1.81
N GLU A 27 -5.40 6.21 -1.68
CA GLU A 27 -6.79 5.90 -1.37
C GLU A 27 -7.69 6.76 -2.24
N GLY A 28 -8.52 6.17 -3.10
CA GLY A 28 -9.38 6.96 -3.95
C GLY A 28 -10.11 6.17 -5.02
N THR A 29 -10.89 6.87 -5.82
CA THR A 29 -11.55 6.30 -6.99
C THR A 29 -10.62 6.40 -8.19
N VAL A 30 -10.53 5.31 -8.96
CA VAL A 30 -9.81 5.30 -10.22
C VAL A 30 -10.80 5.59 -11.34
N THR A 31 -10.54 6.63 -12.11
CA THR A 31 -11.42 7.07 -13.21
C THR A 31 -10.94 6.60 -14.58
N ASP A 32 -9.68 6.20 -14.68
CA ASP A 32 -9.09 5.70 -15.92
C ASP A 32 -7.98 4.69 -15.61
N VAL A 33 -7.90 3.65 -16.43
CA VAL A 33 -6.92 2.56 -16.33
C VAL A 33 -6.39 2.27 -17.73
N GLU A 34 -5.11 2.49 -17.93
CA GLU A 34 -4.42 2.19 -19.18
C GLU A 34 -3.30 1.18 -18.92
N VAL A 35 -3.22 0.16 -19.76
CA VAL A 35 -2.12 -0.82 -19.73
C VAL A 35 -1.42 -0.77 -21.08
N LYS A 36 -0.13 -0.50 -21.04
CA LYS A 36 0.72 -0.50 -22.23
C LYS A 36 1.99 -1.27 -21.95
N GLU A 37 2.18 -2.36 -22.70
CA GLU A 37 3.30 -3.30 -22.49
C GLU A 37 3.32 -3.76 -21.02
N ASP A 38 4.40 -3.48 -20.29
CA ASP A 38 4.56 -3.81 -18.87
C ASP A 38 4.33 -2.61 -17.94
N THR A 39 3.57 -1.61 -18.41
CA THR A 39 3.25 -0.40 -17.65
C THR A 39 1.76 -0.32 -17.37
N LEU A 40 1.41 -0.20 -16.09
CA LEU A 40 0.07 0.12 -15.62
C LEU A 40 0.00 1.61 -15.30
N SER A 41 -0.95 2.32 -15.91
CA SER A 41 -1.25 3.72 -15.63
C SER A 41 -2.66 3.87 -15.07
N LEU A 42 -2.81 4.63 -13.99
CA LEU A 42 -4.07 4.89 -13.32
C LEU A 42 -4.27 6.40 -13.20
N LEU A 43 -5.51 6.87 -13.35
CA LEU A 43 -5.88 8.23 -12.96
C LEU A 43 -6.67 8.20 -11.65
N LEU A 44 -6.07 8.72 -10.58
CA LEU A 44 -6.61 8.67 -9.23
C LEU A 44 -7.27 10.00 -8.83
N THR A 45 -8.47 9.91 -8.25
CA THR A 45 -9.13 10.97 -7.49
C THR A 45 -9.27 10.52 -6.04
N GLY A 46 -8.66 11.21 -5.09
CA GLY A 46 -8.72 10.79 -3.69
C GLY A 46 -7.66 11.44 -2.80
N ALA A 47 -6.92 10.62 -2.07
CA ALA A 47 -5.92 11.03 -1.11
C ALA A 47 -4.64 10.22 -1.21
N LEU A 48 -3.53 10.89 -0.89
CA LEU A 48 -2.23 10.30 -0.63
C LEU A 48 -1.95 10.37 0.86
N SER A 49 -1.52 9.26 1.45
CA SER A 49 -1.11 9.18 2.85
C SER A 49 0.37 8.83 2.95
N PHE A 50 1.09 9.58 3.75
CA PHE A 50 2.51 9.41 4.01
C PHE A 50 2.74 9.26 5.51
N ASP A 51 3.33 8.15 5.93
CA ASP A 51 3.78 8.00 7.31
C ASP A 51 5.20 8.54 7.46
N ILE A 52 5.32 9.60 8.25
CA ILE A 52 6.58 10.33 8.48
C ILE A 52 6.95 10.21 9.95
N PRO A 53 8.19 9.79 10.29
CA PRO A 53 8.66 9.84 11.67
C PRO A 53 8.93 11.29 12.09
N THR A 54 8.53 11.65 13.31
CA THR A 54 8.74 13.01 13.86
C THR A 54 10.18 13.27 14.31
N ALA A 55 10.95 12.20 14.55
CA ALA A 55 12.31 12.26 15.06
C ALA A 55 13.18 11.10 14.49
N PRO A 56 14.52 11.17 14.61
CA PRO A 56 15.45 10.08 14.25
C PRO A 56 15.16 8.78 15.00
N GLU A 57 15.72 7.67 14.50
CA GLU A 57 15.39 6.32 14.99
C GLU A 57 15.71 6.08 16.47
N ASP A 58 16.77 6.70 16.99
CA ASP A 58 17.22 6.52 18.37
C ASP A 58 16.52 7.46 19.38
N ASP A 59 15.59 8.31 18.93
CA ASP A 59 14.88 9.25 19.80
C ASP A 59 13.69 8.57 20.50
N PRO A 60 13.62 8.55 21.85
CA PRO A 60 12.49 7.97 22.58
C PRO A 60 11.17 8.73 22.38
N ALA A 61 11.20 9.96 21.88
CA ALA A 61 10.02 10.75 21.52
C ALA A 61 9.62 10.58 20.04
N ARG A 62 10.22 9.61 19.31
CA ARG A 62 9.86 9.32 17.93
C ARG A 62 8.42 8.82 17.84
N GLU A 63 7.60 9.58 17.14
CA GLU A 63 6.23 9.23 16.79
C GLU A 63 6.10 9.11 15.27
N TRP A 64 5.15 8.29 14.82
CA TRP A 64 4.74 8.26 13.42
C TRP A 64 3.54 9.20 13.24
N ARG A 65 3.61 10.07 12.23
CA ARG A 65 2.51 10.96 11.85
C ARG A 65 2.14 10.69 10.41
N THR A 66 0.83 10.61 10.16
CA THR A 66 0.30 10.47 8.80
C THR A 66 -0.01 11.84 8.23
N LEU A 67 0.68 12.22 7.16
CA LEU A 67 0.32 13.36 6.31
C LEU A 67 -0.67 12.88 5.25
N ARG A 68 -1.84 13.53 5.14
CA ARG A 68 -2.84 13.21 4.12
C ARG A 68 -3.02 14.39 3.15
N VAL A 69 -2.86 14.13 1.86
CA VAL A 69 -2.95 15.12 0.78
C VAL A 69 -4.09 14.74 -0.16
N ILE A 70 -5.05 15.63 -0.38
CA ILE A 70 -6.17 15.39 -1.30
C ILE A 70 -5.76 15.73 -2.73
N VAL A 71 -6.08 14.85 -3.67
CA VAL A 71 -5.73 14.94 -5.09
C VAL A 71 -6.96 14.70 -5.96
N ARG A 72 -7.10 15.47 -7.04
CA ARG A 72 -8.29 15.39 -7.91
C ARG A 72 -8.07 14.63 -9.21
N GLN A 73 -6.87 14.67 -9.77
CA GLN A 73 -6.51 13.99 -11.01
C GLN A 73 -5.02 13.72 -10.95
N LEU A 74 -4.64 12.64 -10.27
CA LEU A 74 -3.25 12.27 -10.13
C LEU A 74 -2.93 11.05 -10.98
N PRO A 75 -2.15 11.23 -12.05
CA PRO A 75 -1.54 10.12 -12.76
C PRO A 75 -0.66 9.30 -11.82
N VAL A 76 -0.85 7.99 -11.84
CA VAL A 76 -0.01 6.99 -11.17
C VAL A 76 0.48 6.03 -12.23
N ARG A 77 1.80 5.84 -12.33
CA ARG A 77 2.42 4.93 -13.29
C ARG A 77 3.25 3.89 -12.57
N VAL A 78 3.12 2.65 -13.01
CA VAL A 78 3.84 1.52 -12.45
C VAL A 78 4.49 0.79 -13.60
N ALA A 79 5.83 0.83 -13.65
CA ALA A 79 6.63 0.22 -14.70
C ALA A 79 7.68 -0.71 -14.09
N GLN A 80 8.23 -1.62 -14.91
CA GLN A 80 9.33 -2.52 -14.52
C GLN A 80 9.00 -3.45 -13.35
N TRP A 81 7.96 -4.27 -13.53
CA TRP A 81 7.52 -5.27 -12.55
C TRP A 81 8.55 -6.41 -12.40
N THR A 82 9.65 -6.12 -11.71
CA THR A 82 10.77 -7.04 -11.49
C THR A 82 10.56 -7.81 -10.18
N VAL A 83 9.44 -8.54 -10.10
CA VAL A 83 9.27 -9.52 -9.01
C VAL A 83 9.57 -10.90 -9.58
N THR A 84 10.77 -11.39 -9.31
CA THR A 84 10.97 -12.83 -9.24
C THR A 84 10.21 -13.31 -8.00
N PRO A 85 9.14 -14.11 -8.13
CA PRO A 85 8.42 -14.61 -6.97
C PRO A 85 9.41 -15.37 -6.07
N ASP A 86 9.57 -14.97 -4.82
CA ASP A 86 10.26 -15.79 -3.84
C ASP A 86 9.30 -16.93 -3.45
N PRO A 87 9.56 -18.17 -3.87
CA PRO A 87 8.64 -19.29 -3.65
C PRO A 87 8.48 -19.65 -2.17
N ASN A 88 9.35 -19.13 -1.29
CA ASN A 88 9.32 -19.41 0.14
C ASN A 88 8.57 -18.32 0.94
N ARG A 89 8.18 -17.20 0.30
CA ARG A 89 7.48 -16.11 0.97
C ARG A 89 5.97 -16.22 0.73
N LEU A 90 5.26 -16.72 1.74
CA LEU A 90 3.80 -16.71 1.77
C LEU A 90 3.28 -15.49 2.56
N PRO A 91 2.22 -14.80 2.08
CA PRO A 91 1.57 -15.00 0.78
C PRO A 91 2.45 -14.52 -0.39
N HIS A 92 2.32 -15.20 -1.52
CA HIS A 92 3.04 -14.80 -2.74
C HIS A 92 2.61 -13.38 -3.13
N PRO A 93 3.55 -12.52 -3.55
CA PRO A 93 3.20 -11.23 -4.13
C PRO A 93 2.33 -11.42 -5.37
N ALA A 94 1.26 -10.63 -5.49
CA ALA A 94 0.41 -10.63 -6.67
C ALA A 94 1.22 -10.37 -7.95
N THR A 95 0.90 -11.08 -9.01
CA THR A 95 1.48 -10.88 -10.34
C THR A 95 1.05 -9.54 -10.94
N PHE A 96 1.72 -9.11 -12.01
CA PHE A 96 1.33 -7.91 -12.76
C PHE A 96 -0.11 -8.03 -13.27
N GLN A 97 -0.44 -9.14 -13.94
CA GLN A 97 -1.77 -9.36 -14.50
C GLN A 97 -2.87 -9.36 -13.42
N GLU A 98 -2.66 -10.06 -12.30
CA GLU A 98 -3.64 -10.05 -11.20
C GLU A 98 -3.85 -8.63 -10.64
N THR A 99 -2.81 -7.80 -10.64
CA THR A 99 -2.92 -6.43 -10.17
C THR A 99 -3.66 -5.55 -11.18
N VAL A 100 -3.39 -5.72 -12.47
CA VAL A 100 -4.14 -5.09 -13.56
C VAL A 100 -5.62 -5.45 -13.45
N ASP A 101 -5.95 -6.74 -13.37
CA ASP A 101 -7.32 -7.23 -13.31
C ASP A 101 -8.06 -6.64 -12.11
N ARG A 102 -7.41 -6.57 -10.95
CA ARG A 102 -7.98 -5.92 -9.75
C ARG A 102 -8.18 -4.42 -9.93
N ALA A 103 -7.21 -3.70 -10.49
CA ALA A 103 -7.32 -2.26 -10.72
C ALA A 103 -8.48 -1.95 -11.68
N VAL A 104 -8.57 -2.69 -12.78
CA VAL A 104 -9.68 -2.59 -13.75
C VAL A 104 -11.01 -2.91 -13.09
N GLN A 105 -11.09 -3.98 -12.29
CA GLN A 105 -12.31 -4.35 -11.58
C GLN A 105 -12.77 -3.25 -10.62
N VAL A 106 -11.87 -2.74 -9.77
CA VAL A 106 -12.18 -1.67 -8.81
C VAL A 106 -12.63 -0.40 -9.53
N ALA A 107 -11.95 -0.02 -10.62
CA ALA A 107 -12.31 1.12 -11.45
C ALA A 107 -13.70 0.94 -12.09
N THR A 108 -13.96 -0.23 -12.67
CA THR A 108 -15.25 -0.56 -13.34
C THR A 108 -16.41 -0.53 -12.36
N LEU A 109 -16.21 -1.00 -11.13
CA LEU A 109 -17.22 -0.97 -10.08
C LEU A 109 -17.39 0.42 -9.44
N GLY A 110 -16.49 1.38 -9.74
CA GLY A 110 -16.47 2.71 -9.11
C GLY A 110 -16.16 2.65 -7.62
N HIS A 111 -15.50 1.58 -7.16
CA HIS A 111 -15.17 1.38 -5.75
C HIS A 111 -13.93 2.20 -5.36
N VAL A 112 -13.72 2.35 -4.04
CA VAL A 112 -12.51 2.99 -3.52
C VAL A 112 -11.36 1.99 -3.56
N LEU A 113 -10.34 2.32 -4.34
CA LEU A 113 -9.06 1.66 -4.37
C LEU A 113 -8.22 2.10 -3.17
N VAL A 114 -7.65 1.13 -2.46
CA VAL A 114 -6.53 1.31 -1.54
C VAL A 114 -5.32 0.65 -2.15
N ALA A 115 -4.23 1.40 -2.30
CA ALA A 115 -3.00 0.84 -2.84
C ALA A 115 -1.73 1.32 -2.14
N GLY A 116 -0.76 0.41 -2.04
CA GLY A 116 0.61 0.73 -1.66
C GLY A 116 1.53 0.66 -2.88
N LEU A 117 2.49 1.59 -2.98
CA LEU A 117 3.51 1.58 -4.03
C LEU A 117 4.88 1.22 -3.47
N ASP A 118 5.59 0.37 -4.20
CA ASP A 118 6.99 0.06 -3.95
C ASP A 118 7.87 1.10 -4.68
N HIS A 119 8.89 1.60 -3.97
CA HIS A 119 9.84 2.63 -4.44
C HIS A 119 9.17 3.84 -5.13
N PRO A 120 8.24 4.53 -4.43
CA PRO A 120 7.49 5.62 -5.05
C PRO A 120 8.39 6.83 -5.31
N THR A 121 8.25 7.42 -6.50
CA THR A 121 8.79 8.73 -6.86
C THR A 121 7.62 9.66 -7.14
N ILE A 122 7.65 10.88 -6.58
CA ILE A 122 6.58 11.87 -6.77
C ILE A 122 7.15 13.10 -7.43
N SER A 123 6.55 13.48 -8.56
CA SER A 123 6.81 14.74 -9.25
C SER A 123 5.84 15.81 -8.75
N PHE A 124 6.36 17.02 -8.54
CA PHE A 124 5.58 18.16 -8.06
C PHE A 124 5.61 19.30 -9.08
N SER A 125 4.54 20.09 -9.11
CA SER A 125 4.48 21.35 -9.85
C SER A 125 5.32 22.43 -9.16
N ASN A 126 5.54 23.55 -9.85
CA ASN A 126 6.19 24.73 -9.27
C ASN A 126 5.40 25.32 -8.07
N LEU A 127 4.14 24.93 -7.89
CA LEU A 127 3.29 25.33 -6.77
C LEU A 127 3.28 24.29 -5.63
N GLY A 128 4.04 23.20 -5.76
CA GLY A 128 4.09 22.12 -4.76
C GLY A 128 2.94 21.11 -4.85
N GLU A 129 2.18 21.12 -5.94
CA GLU A 129 1.08 20.17 -6.16
C GLU A 129 1.62 18.87 -6.79
N PRO A 130 1.17 17.68 -6.35
CA PRO A 130 1.60 16.43 -6.96
C PRO A 130 1.08 16.32 -8.40
N LEU A 131 1.98 16.02 -9.35
CA LEU A 131 1.69 15.92 -10.78
C LEU A 131 1.68 14.48 -11.30
N LEU A 132 2.54 13.63 -10.74
CA LEU A 132 2.70 12.25 -11.16
C LEU A 132 3.32 11.45 -10.02
N ILE A 133 2.82 10.25 -9.81
CA ILE A 133 3.47 9.25 -8.98
C ILE A 133 3.96 8.13 -9.88
N GLU A 134 5.22 7.73 -9.71
CA GLU A 134 5.80 6.57 -10.36
C GLU A 134 6.23 5.56 -9.31
N GLY A 135 6.16 4.27 -9.62
CA GLY A 135 6.65 3.21 -8.74
C GLY A 135 7.05 1.96 -9.51
N SER A 136 7.75 1.05 -8.85
CA SER A 136 8.18 -0.23 -9.44
C SER A 136 7.10 -1.32 -9.34
N ARG A 137 6.18 -1.17 -8.39
CA ARG A 137 5.08 -2.11 -8.15
C ARG A 137 3.96 -1.43 -7.37
N ILE A 138 2.75 -1.92 -7.55
CA ILE A 138 1.56 -1.50 -6.79
C ILE A 138 0.86 -2.73 -6.21
N THR A 139 0.35 -2.61 -4.99
CA THR A 139 -0.56 -3.60 -4.40
C THR A 139 -1.94 -2.97 -4.34
N VAL A 140 -2.93 -3.55 -5.02
CA VAL A 140 -4.28 -3.00 -5.11
C VAL A 140 -5.25 -3.81 -4.26
N GLN A 141 -6.08 -3.10 -3.49
CA GLN A 141 -7.16 -3.65 -2.68
C GLN A 141 -8.42 -2.79 -2.84
N ASP A 142 -9.59 -3.44 -2.76
CA ASP A 142 -10.88 -2.76 -2.68
C ASP A 142 -11.20 -2.45 -1.22
N LEU A 143 -11.44 -1.19 -0.89
CA LEU A 143 -11.77 -0.78 0.48
C LEU A 143 -13.00 -1.54 1.03
N THR A 144 -13.97 -1.86 0.17
CA THR A 144 -15.16 -2.63 0.54
C THR A 144 -14.79 -4.02 1.01
N THR A 145 -13.83 -4.67 0.34
CA THR A 145 -13.33 -5.99 0.74
C THR A 145 -12.50 -5.93 2.02
N LEU A 146 -11.72 -4.86 2.23
CA LEU A 146 -10.97 -4.63 3.46
C LEU A 146 -11.88 -4.48 4.68
N GLN A 147 -12.96 -3.70 4.54
CA GLN A 147 -13.95 -3.50 5.59
C GLN A 147 -14.72 -4.80 5.88
N ALA A 148 -15.09 -5.57 4.85
CA ALA A 148 -15.74 -6.86 5.02
C ALA A 148 -14.87 -7.89 5.75
N GLN A 149 -13.55 -7.90 5.50
CA GLN A 149 -12.60 -8.79 6.18
C GLN A 149 -12.37 -8.41 7.64
N SER A 150 -12.36 -7.10 7.94
CA SER A 150 -12.25 -6.59 9.31
C SER A 150 -13.55 -6.77 10.13
N ALA A 151 -14.68 -6.96 9.45
CA ALA A 151 -15.98 -7.20 10.07
C ALA A 151 -16.27 -8.69 10.35
N LEU A 152 -15.38 -9.62 9.94
CA LEU A 152 -15.54 -11.04 10.28
C LEU A 152 -15.37 -11.24 11.79
N PRO A 153 -16.32 -11.88 12.50
CA PRO A 153 -16.16 -12.20 13.90
C PRO A 153 -14.94 -13.12 14.09
N PRO A 154 -14.23 -13.04 15.23
CA PRO A 154 -13.15 -13.98 15.53
C PRO A 154 -13.70 -15.40 15.42
N SER A 155 -13.01 -16.25 14.67
CA SER A 155 -13.34 -17.67 14.53
C SER A 155 -13.58 -18.27 15.91
N PRO A 156 -14.67 -19.02 16.15
CA PRO A 156 -14.93 -19.62 17.44
C PRO A 156 -13.71 -20.46 17.83
N ALA A 157 -13.21 -20.25 19.04
CA ALA A 157 -12.04 -20.95 19.57
C ALA A 157 -12.20 -22.46 19.32
N PRO A 158 -11.12 -23.17 18.89
CA PRO A 158 -11.18 -24.61 18.68
C PRO A 158 -11.69 -25.26 19.96
N THR A 159 -12.86 -25.88 19.89
CA THR A 159 -13.41 -26.67 20.99
C THR A 159 -12.47 -27.84 21.19
N ILE A 160 -11.65 -27.78 22.25
CA ILE A 160 -10.83 -28.89 22.68
C ILE A 160 -11.80 -29.99 23.10
N GLN A 161 -12.07 -30.95 22.20
CA GLN A 161 -12.75 -32.17 22.59
C GLN A 161 -11.82 -32.90 23.58
N PRO A 162 -12.28 -33.23 24.79
CA PRO A 162 -11.48 -34.00 25.72
C PRO A 162 -11.18 -35.38 25.10
N PRO A 163 -9.96 -35.93 25.29
CA PRO A 163 -9.56 -37.19 24.69
C PRO A 163 -10.50 -38.31 25.15
N ALA A 164 -11.02 -39.06 24.19
CA ALA A 164 -11.87 -40.21 24.43
C ALA A 164 -11.18 -41.25 25.32
N ASP A 165 -11.87 -41.64 26.40
CA ASP A 165 -11.49 -42.67 27.36
C ASP A 165 -10.99 -43.94 26.66
N ARG A 166 -9.69 -44.19 26.71
CA ARG A 166 -9.07 -45.39 26.15
C ARG A 166 -9.33 -46.56 27.10
N LYS A 167 -10.47 -47.24 26.93
CA LYS A 167 -10.79 -48.48 27.65
C LYS A 167 -9.65 -49.50 27.51
N SER A 168 -9.04 -49.80 28.66
CA SER A 168 -7.98 -50.79 28.84
C SER A 168 -8.49 -52.20 28.48
N LYS A 169 -7.97 -52.79 27.39
CA LYS A 169 -8.17 -54.22 27.07
C LYS A 169 -7.18 -55.05 27.88
N LYS A 170 -7.66 -55.63 28.99
CA LYS A 170 -7.03 -56.77 29.67
C LYS A 170 -7.00 -57.97 28.72
N LYS A 171 -5.83 -58.56 28.54
CA LYS A 171 -5.57 -59.79 27.79
C LYS A 171 -5.73 -60.99 28.74
N PRO A 172 -6.56 -62.01 28.46
CA PRO A 172 -6.47 -63.28 29.18
C PRO A 172 -5.36 -64.16 28.58
N ARG A 173 -4.79 -64.99 29.45
CA ARG A 173 -3.74 -65.98 29.15
C ARG A 173 -4.23 -67.11 28.26
#